data_AF-A0AAD0E619-F1
#
_entry.id   AF-A0AAD0E619-F1
#
_cell.length_a   1.000
_cell.length_b   1.000
_cell.length_c   1.000
_cell.angle_alpha   90.00
_cell.angle_beta   90.00
_cell.angle_gamma   90.00
#
_symmetry.space_group_name_H-M   'P 1'
#
loop_
_entity.id
_entity.type
_entity.pdbx_description
1 polymer ?
#
loop_
_entity_poly.entity_id
_entity_poly.type
_entity_poly.pdbx_seq_one_letter_code
_entity_poly.pdbx_strand_id
1 'polypeptide(L)'
;MKPVLVIALVLSIAIPPTSASAAASIKPGAECKKLNQVATSSVVKYICLQSGKKLSWSSQAANYEKTKLKAYAQIRAGADSGNLDNVELVYHISSSFPKDLKQLYTAQVEYASKLYGSLFAKKEVVNIYMYTEKDEKYLRTQPILAEFLDEHLPWFQAWRQGKDQEHNLGLAAWFKEGPPGVLAGHAGVLASSKASAKTMRKYAIQVMPHEYWHVVQDYFFKPTFEDKFQARADKSLDGLDFYTLHFPTTFREGSANTISFAMAANTKKEYLELYRYFITELKSYSHLKLIPTLTSTQSVEKALKKIEDRRTFSEAHEASYPLGSLLYEWVIAEYGFAAYKKILENQMTGETFEDNIQASLGMSVAELYKKAAPHILAAFSGR
;
A
#
# COMPACT_ATOMS: atom_id res chain seq x y z
N MET A 1 52.09 -13.33 -83.47
CA MET A 1 51.34 -12.21 -82.87
C MET A 1 50.06 -12.80 -82.29
N LYS A 2 49.83 -12.62 -80.99
CA LYS A 2 48.75 -13.26 -80.20
C LYS A 2 47.40 -12.58 -80.46
N PRO A 3 46.28 -13.31 -80.52
CA PRO A 3 44.98 -12.81 -80.09
C PRO A 3 44.71 -13.28 -78.65
N VAL A 4 44.32 -12.33 -77.79
CA VAL A 4 43.89 -12.55 -76.41
C VAL A 4 42.39 -12.83 -76.43
N LEU A 5 41.98 -14.00 -75.94
CA LEU A 5 40.58 -14.36 -75.72
C LEU A 5 40.26 -14.04 -74.25
N VAL A 6 39.35 -13.09 -74.01
CA VAL A 6 38.84 -12.75 -72.67
C VAL A 6 37.64 -13.67 -72.38
N ILE A 7 37.78 -14.53 -71.36
CA ILE A 7 36.68 -15.33 -70.82
C ILE A 7 36.16 -14.61 -69.57
N ALA A 8 34.90 -14.16 -69.64
CA ALA A 8 34.18 -13.60 -68.49
C ALA A 8 33.63 -14.74 -67.62
N LEU A 9 34.06 -14.80 -66.36
CA LEU A 9 33.60 -15.75 -65.36
C LEU A 9 32.40 -15.15 -64.60
N VAL A 10 31.19 -15.67 -64.86
CA VAL A 10 29.97 -15.32 -64.10
C VAL A 10 29.92 -16.18 -62.84
N LEU A 11 30.23 -15.59 -61.69
CA LEU A 11 30.13 -16.23 -60.38
C LEU A 11 28.67 -16.14 -59.89
N SER A 12 27.91 -17.22 -60.01
CA SER A 12 26.55 -17.31 -59.44
C SER A 12 26.65 -17.60 -57.94
N ILE A 13 26.38 -16.59 -57.11
CA ILE A 13 26.28 -16.73 -55.66
C ILE A 13 24.90 -17.29 -55.33
N ALA A 14 24.83 -18.57 -55.01
CA ALA A 14 23.64 -19.18 -54.43
C ALA A 14 23.54 -18.76 -52.95
N ILE A 15 22.61 -17.85 -52.66
CA ILE A 15 22.27 -17.45 -51.29
C ILE A 15 21.27 -18.49 -50.76
N PRO A 16 21.57 -19.24 -49.67
CA PRO A 16 20.59 -20.13 -49.07
C PRO A 16 19.43 -19.31 -48.47
N PRO A 17 18.17 -19.79 -48.56
CA PRO A 17 17.05 -19.09 -47.97
C PRO A 17 17.24 -19.05 -46.46
N THR A 18 17.47 -17.85 -45.93
CA THR A 18 17.38 -17.60 -44.50
C THR A 18 15.92 -17.81 -44.12
N SER A 19 15.66 -18.89 -43.40
CA SER A 19 14.41 -19.11 -42.70
C SER A 19 14.30 -18.03 -41.62
N ALA A 20 13.75 -16.88 -42.02
CA ALA A 20 13.23 -15.91 -41.08
C ALA A 20 12.13 -16.60 -40.28
N SER A 21 12.50 -17.16 -39.12
CA SER A 21 11.53 -17.55 -38.11
C SER A 21 10.78 -16.28 -37.76
N ALA A 22 9.57 -16.14 -38.28
CA ALA A 22 8.66 -15.08 -37.89
C ALA A 22 8.54 -15.16 -36.36
N ALA A 23 9.15 -14.20 -35.66
CA ALA A 23 8.94 -14.07 -34.22
C ALA A 23 7.44 -13.90 -34.03
N ALA A 24 6.78 -14.92 -33.48
CA ALA A 24 5.35 -14.91 -33.27
C ALA A 24 4.99 -13.63 -32.51
N SER A 25 4.09 -12.83 -33.09
CA SER A 25 3.69 -11.57 -32.48
C SER A 25 3.07 -11.85 -31.11
N ILE A 26 3.59 -11.19 -30.09
CA ILE A 26 3.10 -11.35 -28.72
C ILE A 26 1.66 -10.83 -28.67
N LYS A 27 0.74 -11.70 -28.28
CA LYS A 27 -0.68 -11.41 -28.12
C LYS A 27 -1.20 -12.01 -26.81
N PRO A 28 -2.23 -11.43 -26.17
CA PRO A 28 -2.83 -12.00 -24.98
C PRO A 28 -3.24 -13.47 -25.20
N GLY A 29 -2.98 -14.32 -24.22
CA GLY A 29 -3.29 -15.75 -24.24
C GLY A 29 -2.28 -16.63 -25.00
N ALA A 30 -1.36 -16.06 -25.79
CA ALA A 30 -0.30 -16.84 -26.44
C ALA A 30 0.70 -17.39 -25.40
N GLU A 31 1.29 -18.55 -25.69
CA GLU A 31 2.24 -19.19 -24.78
C GLU A 31 3.50 -18.35 -24.57
N CYS A 32 4.03 -18.38 -23.35
CA CYS A 32 5.27 -17.74 -22.97
C CYS A 32 6.16 -18.72 -22.18
N LYS A 33 7.48 -18.52 -22.24
CA LYS A 33 8.44 -19.53 -21.80
C LYS A 33 8.74 -19.48 -20.30
N LYS A 34 8.64 -18.30 -19.68
CA LYS A 34 9.10 -18.07 -18.32
C LYS A 34 8.13 -17.18 -17.55
N LEU A 35 7.66 -17.65 -16.39
CA LEU A 35 6.84 -16.87 -15.47
C LEU A 35 7.50 -15.51 -15.17
N ASN A 36 6.68 -14.46 -15.15
CA ASN A 36 7.09 -13.07 -14.91
C ASN A 36 8.03 -12.47 -15.97
N GLN A 37 8.23 -13.16 -17.10
CA GLN A 37 8.89 -12.56 -18.26
C GLN A 37 8.05 -11.37 -18.75
N VAL A 38 8.70 -10.23 -19.00
CA VAL A 38 8.09 -9.04 -19.58
C VAL A 38 8.61 -8.87 -21.00
N ALA A 39 7.74 -8.44 -21.91
CA ALA A 39 8.10 -8.11 -23.28
C ALA A 39 7.21 -6.99 -23.82
N THR A 40 7.73 -6.25 -24.79
CA THR A 40 6.99 -5.17 -25.45
C THR A 40 6.70 -5.57 -26.89
N SER A 41 5.46 -5.43 -27.32
CA SER A 41 5.04 -5.62 -28.71
C SER A 41 4.07 -4.51 -29.09
N SER A 42 4.35 -3.80 -30.18
CA SER A 42 3.54 -2.66 -30.64
C SER A 42 3.24 -1.64 -29.54
N VAL A 43 4.26 -1.22 -28.78
CA VAL A 43 4.17 -0.25 -27.66
C VAL A 43 3.40 -0.75 -26.43
N VAL A 44 2.70 -1.88 -26.53
CA VAL A 44 2.02 -2.53 -25.39
C VAL A 44 3.02 -3.42 -24.64
N LYS A 45 3.06 -3.25 -23.31
CA LYS A 45 3.82 -4.14 -22.41
C LYS A 45 2.98 -5.35 -22.03
N TYR A 46 3.58 -6.53 -22.17
CA TYR A 46 3.02 -7.82 -21.83
C TYR A 46 3.81 -8.47 -20.70
N ILE A 47 3.12 -9.27 -19.90
CA ILE A 47 3.71 -10.08 -18.84
C ILE A 47 3.25 -11.52 -18.94
N CYS A 48 4.18 -12.46 -18.78
CA CYS A 48 3.92 -13.88 -18.78
C CYS A 48 3.41 -14.31 -17.40
N LEU A 49 2.14 -14.74 -17.34
CA LEU A 49 1.48 -15.15 -16.10
C LEU A 49 1.12 -16.63 -16.15
N GLN A 50 1.09 -17.25 -14.98
CA GLN A 50 0.65 -18.63 -14.81
C GLN A 50 -0.84 -18.68 -14.51
N SER A 51 -1.57 -19.50 -15.27
CA SER A 51 -2.95 -19.88 -14.98
C SER A 51 -3.07 -21.41 -15.03
N GLY A 52 -3.29 -22.01 -13.86
CA GLY A 52 -3.16 -23.46 -13.70
C GLY A 52 -1.75 -23.95 -14.06
N LYS A 53 -1.66 -24.86 -15.04
CA LYS A 53 -0.39 -25.42 -15.53
C LYS A 53 0.20 -24.67 -16.73
N LYS A 54 -0.48 -23.66 -17.28
CA LYS A 54 -0.08 -22.97 -18.51
C LYS A 54 0.50 -21.60 -18.21
N LEU A 55 1.50 -21.21 -19.00
CA LEU A 55 2.08 -19.88 -19.02
C LEU A 55 1.61 -19.15 -20.28
N SER A 56 0.99 -17.98 -20.10
CA SER A 56 0.49 -17.17 -21.23
C SER A 56 0.75 -15.68 -21.04
N TRP A 57 0.94 -14.98 -22.15
CA TRP A 57 1.05 -13.53 -22.18
C TRP A 57 -0.26 -12.84 -21.79
N SER A 58 -0.17 -11.79 -20.98
CA SER A 58 -1.28 -10.90 -20.63
C SER A 58 -0.85 -9.45 -20.77
N SER A 59 -1.78 -8.56 -21.13
CA SER A 59 -1.51 -7.11 -21.11
C SER A 59 -1.23 -6.68 -19.67
N GLN A 60 -0.06 -6.05 -19.44
CA GLN A 60 0.35 -5.66 -18.10
C GLN A 60 -0.61 -4.64 -17.49
N ALA A 61 -1.04 -3.64 -18.28
CA ALA A 61 -1.96 -2.59 -17.82
C ALA A 61 -3.36 -3.15 -17.49
N ALA A 62 -3.90 -4.01 -18.36
CA ALA A 62 -5.21 -4.62 -18.12
C ALA A 62 -5.20 -5.54 -16.90
N ASN A 63 -4.11 -6.30 -16.70
CA ASN A 63 -3.97 -7.15 -15.53
C ASN A 63 -3.83 -6.34 -14.22
N TYR A 64 -3.07 -5.24 -14.26
CA TYR A 64 -2.93 -4.32 -13.14
C TYR A 64 -4.29 -3.76 -12.71
N GLU A 65 -5.05 -3.19 -13.65
CA GLU A 65 -6.39 -2.65 -13.36
C GLU A 65 -7.35 -3.73 -12.85
N LYS A 66 -7.35 -4.92 -13.46
CA LYS A 66 -8.18 -6.05 -13.01
C LYS A 66 -7.88 -6.43 -11.55
N THR A 67 -6.60 -6.49 -11.18
CA THR A 67 -6.17 -6.81 -9.82
C THR A 67 -6.67 -5.75 -8.84
N LYS A 68 -6.46 -4.46 -9.17
CA LYS A 68 -6.99 -3.33 -8.39
C LYS A 68 -8.50 -3.43 -8.13
N LEU A 69 -9.26 -3.64 -9.20
CA LEU A 69 -10.72 -3.68 -9.11
C LEU A 69 -11.23 -4.92 -8.36
N LYS A 70 -10.51 -6.05 -8.42
CA LYS A 70 -10.84 -7.24 -7.64
C LYS A 70 -10.61 -6.99 -6.14
N ALA A 71 -9.49 -6.37 -5.78
CA ALA A 71 -9.20 -5.99 -4.39
C ALA A 71 -10.24 -5.00 -3.85
N TYR A 72 -10.52 -3.93 -4.60
CA TYR A 72 -11.54 -2.94 -4.25
C TYR A 72 -12.90 -3.59 -3.98
N ALA A 73 -13.35 -4.49 -4.87
CA ALA A 73 -14.62 -5.17 -4.71
C ALA A 73 -14.66 -6.06 -3.46
N GLN A 74 -13.57 -6.76 -3.13
CA GLN A 74 -13.49 -7.59 -1.92
C GLN A 74 -13.57 -6.75 -0.63
N ILE A 75 -12.83 -5.64 -0.57
CA ILE A 75 -12.80 -4.77 0.62
C ILE A 75 -14.17 -4.09 0.79
N ARG A 76 -14.72 -3.50 -0.27
CA ARG A 76 -16.02 -2.81 -0.25
C ARG A 76 -17.15 -3.78 0.09
N ALA A 77 -17.13 -5.01 -0.41
CA ALA A 77 -18.14 -6.01 -0.07
C ALA A 77 -18.19 -6.28 1.45
N GLY A 78 -17.03 -6.30 2.12
CA GLY A 78 -16.98 -6.42 3.58
C GLY A 78 -17.68 -5.24 4.28
N ALA A 79 -17.37 -4.01 3.89
CA ALA A 79 -18.02 -2.81 4.43
C ALA A 79 -19.53 -2.75 4.09
N ASP A 80 -19.93 -3.10 2.87
CA ASP A 80 -21.33 -3.08 2.43
C ASP A 80 -22.19 -4.13 3.16
N SER A 81 -21.58 -5.24 3.58
CA SER A 81 -22.24 -6.28 4.40
C SER A 81 -22.22 -6.00 5.91
N GLY A 82 -21.40 -5.06 6.35
CA GLY A 82 -21.18 -4.75 7.77
C GLY A 82 -22.11 -3.66 8.31
N ASN A 83 -22.01 -3.42 9.61
CA ASN A 83 -22.78 -2.41 10.34
C ASN A 83 -21.92 -1.76 11.45
N LEU A 84 -22.51 -0.87 12.23
CA LEU A 84 -21.80 -0.12 13.29
C LEU A 84 -21.99 -0.76 14.68
N ASP A 85 -22.54 -1.97 14.80
CA ASP A 85 -22.98 -2.53 16.08
C ASP A 85 -21.81 -2.71 17.08
N ASN A 86 -20.62 -2.99 16.54
CA ASN A 86 -19.39 -3.18 17.32
C ASN A 86 -18.54 -1.91 17.47
N VAL A 87 -19.07 -0.73 17.15
CA VAL A 87 -18.32 0.53 17.28
C VAL A 87 -19.18 1.60 17.95
N GLU A 88 -18.61 2.26 18.96
CA GLU A 88 -19.09 3.54 19.46
C GLU A 88 -18.19 4.67 19.00
N LEU A 89 -18.68 5.50 18.09
CA LEU A 89 -17.92 6.64 17.56
C LEU A 89 -18.07 7.86 18.46
N VAL A 90 -16.96 8.37 18.98
CA VAL A 90 -16.90 9.60 19.77
C VAL A 90 -16.11 10.65 19.01
N TYR A 91 -16.78 11.71 18.56
CA TYR A 91 -16.17 12.74 17.72
C TYR A 91 -15.65 13.94 18.53
N HIS A 92 -14.38 14.26 18.31
CA HIS A 92 -13.66 15.39 18.89
C HIS A 92 -13.21 16.32 17.75
N ILE A 93 -14.05 17.30 17.40
CA ILE A 93 -13.88 18.10 16.17
C ILE A 93 -13.79 19.57 16.53
N SER A 94 -12.69 20.22 16.15
CA SER A 94 -12.52 21.67 16.34
C SER A 94 -13.53 22.47 15.52
N SER A 95 -14.00 23.59 16.08
CA SER A 95 -14.78 24.57 15.32
C SER A 95 -14.00 25.24 14.19
N SER A 96 -12.67 25.13 14.22
CA SER A 96 -11.78 25.65 13.18
C SER A 96 -11.56 24.68 12.01
N PHE A 97 -11.97 23.41 12.16
CA PHE A 97 -11.80 22.40 11.13
C PHE A 97 -12.72 22.68 9.91
N PRO A 98 -12.22 22.56 8.66
CA PRO A 98 -13.02 22.86 7.48
C PRO A 98 -14.30 22.03 7.39
N LYS A 99 -15.44 22.69 7.12
CA LYS A 99 -16.77 22.07 7.19
C LYS A 99 -16.96 20.95 6.16
N ASP A 100 -16.45 21.13 4.96
CA ASP A 100 -16.54 20.13 3.88
C ASP A 100 -15.64 18.93 4.16
N LEU A 101 -14.43 19.14 4.68
CA LEU A 101 -13.56 18.05 5.13
C LEU A 101 -14.16 17.30 6.32
N LYS A 102 -14.77 18.01 7.29
CA LYS A 102 -15.52 17.38 8.38
C LYS A 102 -16.58 16.43 7.84
N GLN A 103 -17.41 16.88 6.90
CA GLN A 103 -18.46 16.07 6.31
C GLN A 103 -17.87 14.85 5.59
N LEU A 104 -16.82 15.04 4.80
CA LEU A 104 -16.13 13.97 4.09
C LEU A 104 -15.58 12.90 5.05
N TYR A 105 -14.81 13.31 6.06
CA TYR A 105 -14.19 12.36 6.99
C TYR A 105 -15.20 11.68 7.90
N THR A 106 -16.28 12.37 8.29
CA THR A 106 -17.37 11.74 9.07
C THR A 106 -18.00 10.61 8.25
N ALA A 107 -18.34 10.87 6.97
CA ALA A 107 -18.91 9.84 6.09
C ALA A 107 -17.95 8.67 5.84
N GLN A 108 -16.64 8.96 5.68
CA GLN A 108 -15.62 7.90 5.55
C GLN A 108 -15.48 7.08 6.83
N VAL A 109 -15.47 7.70 8.01
CA VAL A 109 -15.38 7.00 9.30
C VAL A 109 -16.59 6.10 9.52
N GLU A 110 -17.79 6.59 9.26
CA GLU A 110 -19.02 5.79 9.38
C GLU A 110 -19.02 4.61 8.41
N TYR A 111 -18.62 4.84 7.16
CA TYR A 111 -18.54 3.77 6.17
C TYR A 111 -17.45 2.75 6.50
N ALA A 112 -16.25 3.22 6.86
CA ALA A 112 -15.14 2.36 7.28
C ALA A 112 -15.48 1.53 8.52
N SER A 113 -16.22 2.11 9.48
CA SER A 113 -16.67 1.42 10.70
C SER A 113 -17.50 0.17 10.40
N LYS A 114 -18.20 0.12 9.25
CA LYS A 114 -18.94 -1.09 8.86
C LYS A 114 -18.01 -2.29 8.65
N LEU A 115 -16.85 -2.07 8.05
CA LEU A 115 -15.83 -3.10 7.90
C LEU A 115 -15.01 -3.26 9.19
N TYR A 116 -14.51 -2.15 9.72
CA TYR A 116 -13.54 -2.16 10.81
C TYR A 116 -14.18 -2.71 12.09
N GLY A 117 -15.41 -2.33 12.38
CA GLY A 117 -16.21 -2.86 13.49
C GLY A 117 -16.48 -4.35 13.41
N SER A 118 -16.62 -4.90 12.19
CA SER A 118 -16.81 -6.35 11.99
C SER A 118 -15.59 -7.19 12.40
N LEU A 119 -14.44 -6.54 12.64
CA LEU A 119 -13.20 -7.17 13.06
C LEU A 119 -13.04 -7.17 14.59
N PHE A 120 -13.77 -6.31 15.31
CA PHE A 120 -13.74 -6.31 16.77
C PHE A 120 -14.61 -7.44 17.33
N ALA A 121 -14.11 -8.13 18.35
CA ALA A 121 -14.82 -9.23 19.00
C ALA A 121 -16.00 -8.77 19.87
N LYS A 122 -16.03 -7.49 20.23
CA LYS A 122 -17.07 -6.82 21.01
C LYS A 122 -17.18 -5.37 20.57
N LYS A 123 -18.18 -4.66 21.11
CA LYS A 123 -18.33 -3.22 20.89
C LYS A 123 -17.17 -2.45 21.52
N GLU A 124 -16.43 -1.72 20.70
CA GLU A 124 -15.29 -0.89 21.12
C GLU A 124 -15.59 0.60 20.94
N VAL A 125 -15.07 1.43 21.86
CA VAL A 125 -15.13 2.89 21.71
C VAL A 125 -14.00 3.33 20.78
N VAL A 126 -14.32 4.17 19.80
CA VAL A 126 -13.34 4.77 18.89
C VAL A 126 -13.50 6.29 18.92
N ASN A 127 -12.47 6.96 19.41
CA ASN A 127 -12.35 8.40 19.44
C ASN A 127 -11.81 8.90 18.10
N ILE A 128 -12.51 9.86 17.50
CA ILE A 128 -12.21 10.42 16.18
C ILE A 128 -11.84 11.90 16.34
N TYR A 129 -10.60 12.24 16.03
CA TYR A 129 -10.05 13.58 16.22
C TYR A 129 -9.90 14.34 14.89
N MET A 130 -10.41 15.56 14.82
CA MET A 130 -10.27 16.43 13.64
C MET A 130 -9.90 17.85 14.09
N TYR A 131 -8.62 18.21 13.92
CA TYR A 131 -8.05 19.46 14.43
C TYR A 131 -7.21 20.19 13.38
N THR A 132 -6.85 21.43 13.67
CA THR A 132 -6.04 22.29 12.79
C THR A 132 -4.85 22.89 13.54
N GLU A 133 -4.03 23.66 12.83
CA GLU A 133 -2.95 24.45 13.45
C GLU A 133 -3.43 25.46 14.50
N LYS A 134 -4.72 25.81 14.52
CA LYS A 134 -5.30 26.72 15.52
C LYS A 134 -5.50 26.06 16.88
N ASP A 135 -5.50 24.74 16.92
CA ASP A 135 -5.76 23.97 18.12
C ASP A 135 -4.48 23.55 18.86
N GLU A 136 -3.30 24.00 18.39
CA GLU A 136 -1.99 23.62 18.96
C GLU A 136 -1.95 23.73 20.49
N LYS A 137 -2.42 24.85 21.06
CA LYS A 137 -2.44 25.05 22.51
C LYS A 137 -3.30 24.00 23.22
N TYR A 138 -4.46 23.66 22.65
CA TYR A 138 -5.34 22.64 23.22
C TYR A 138 -4.72 21.25 23.09
N LEU A 139 -4.18 20.89 21.92
CA LEU A 139 -3.56 19.59 21.68
C LEU A 139 -2.42 19.31 22.68
N ARG A 140 -1.62 20.32 23.04
CA ARG A 140 -0.58 20.20 24.08
C ARG A 140 -1.12 19.85 25.47
N THR A 141 -2.39 20.14 25.75
CA THR A 141 -3.04 19.79 27.04
C THR A 141 -3.60 18.38 27.08
N GLN A 142 -3.64 17.67 25.95
CA GLN A 142 -4.21 16.33 25.84
C GLN A 142 -3.08 15.32 25.84
N PRO A 143 -2.81 14.58 26.93
CA PRO A 143 -1.66 13.68 27.02
C PRO A 143 -1.59 12.67 25.87
N ILE A 144 -2.75 12.14 25.47
CA ILE A 144 -2.83 11.16 24.38
C ILE A 144 -2.46 11.74 23.01
N LEU A 145 -2.61 13.05 22.79
CA LEU A 145 -2.30 13.72 21.52
C LEU A 145 -0.97 14.49 21.56
N ALA A 146 -0.46 14.79 22.75
CA ALA A 146 0.73 15.61 22.92
C ALA A 146 2.04 14.85 22.62
N GLU A 147 2.04 13.52 22.76
CA GLU A 147 3.23 12.64 22.66
C GLU A 147 4.05 12.87 21.38
N PHE A 148 3.39 13.04 20.24
CA PHE A 148 4.04 13.21 18.92
C PHE A 148 3.78 14.58 18.28
N LEU A 149 3.20 15.52 19.03
CA LEU A 149 2.74 16.80 18.46
C LEU A 149 3.90 17.65 17.92
N ASP A 150 5.10 17.51 18.48
CA ASP A 150 6.27 18.29 18.07
C ASP A 150 6.70 17.99 16.63
N GLU A 151 6.45 16.77 16.12
CA GLU A 151 6.69 16.38 14.72
C GLU A 151 5.76 17.13 13.73
N HIS A 152 4.63 17.65 14.20
CA HIS A 152 3.65 18.38 13.39
C HIS A 152 3.86 19.90 13.39
N LEU A 153 4.67 20.45 14.28
CA LEU A 153 4.84 21.91 14.41
C LEU A 153 5.39 22.59 13.15
N PRO A 154 6.34 22.00 12.39
CA PRO A 154 6.78 22.59 11.13
C PRO A 154 5.62 22.78 10.15
N TRP A 155 4.69 21.83 10.08
CA TRP A 155 3.48 21.93 9.25
C TRP A 155 2.54 23.02 9.75
N PHE A 156 2.34 23.14 11.06
CA PHE A 156 1.52 24.22 11.62
C PHE A 156 2.09 25.60 11.28
N GLN A 157 3.41 25.75 11.34
CA GLN A 157 4.09 26.98 10.92
C GLN A 157 3.90 27.27 9.43
N ALA A 158 4.03 26.25 8.57
CA ALA A 158 3.78 26.37 7.14
C ALA A 158 2.32 26.77 6.84
N TRP A 159 1.34 26.10 7.45
CA TRP A 159 -0.08 26.38 7.26
C TRP A 159 -0.47 27.80 7.68
N ARG A 160 0.10 28.30 8.79
CA ARG A 160 -0.08 29.71 9.23
C ARG A 160 0.46 30.72 8.22
N GLN A 161 1.47 30.34 7.45
CA GLN A 161 2.05 31.16 6.38
C GLN A 161 1.38 30.97 5.01
N GLY A 162 0.33 30.15 4.92
CA GLY A 162 -0.33 29.86 3.65
C GLY A 162 0.39 28.84 2.76
N LYS A 163 1.37 28.11 3.31
CA LYS A 163 2.13 27.07 2.60
C LYS A 163 1.61 25.68 2.94
N ASP A 164 1.79 24.73 2.03
CA ASP A 164 1.52 23.30 2.21
C ASP A 164 0.09 22.96 2.69
N GLN A 165 -0.87 23.82 2.36
CA GLN A 165 -2.28 23.70 2.81
C GLN A 165 -3.07 22.62 2.06
N GLU A 166 -2.46 22.02 1.04
CA GLU A 166 -2.94 20.83 0.33
C GLU A 166 -2.62 19.53 1.07
N HIS A 167 -1.82 19.59 2.14
CA HIS A 167 -1.45 18.46 2.99
C HIS A 167 -2.36 18.32 4.22
N ASN A 168 -2.51 17.08 4.66
CA ASN A 168 -3.05 16.66 5.94
C ASN A 168 -2.09 15.66 6.57
N LEU A 169 -2.23 15.46 7.87
CA LEU A 169 -1.37 14.57 8.66
C LEU A 169 -2.25 13.66 9.50
N GLY A 170 -1.76 12.46 9.80
CA GLY A 170 -2.30 11.66 10.89
C GLY A 170 -2.08 12.36 12.23
N LEU A 171 -3.09 12.41 13.08
CA LEU A 171 -3.02 12.95 14.44
C LEU A 171 -2.99 11.84 15.49
N ALA A 172 -3.77 10.80 15.26
CA ALA A 172 -3.92 9.67 16.16
C ALA A 172 -4.17 8.40 15.36
N ALA A 173 -3.56 7.29 15.77
CA ALA A 173 -3.50 6.06 14.98
C ALA A 173 -3.27 4.80 15.84
N TRP A 174 -3.99 4.67 16.96
CA TRP A 174 -3.67 3.64 17.96
C TRP A 174 -4.89 3.09 18.69
N PHE A 175 -4.78 1.85 19.14
CA PHE A 175 -5.67 1.24 20.13
C PHE A 175 -4.90 1.13 21.44
N LYS A 176 -5.13 2.06 22.37
CA LYS A 176 -4.38 2.15 23.63
C LYS A 176 -5.22 2.78 24.73
N GLU A 177 -4.70 2.81 25.95
CA GLU A 177 -5.39 3.47 27.05
C GLU A 177 -5.37 4.99 26.87
N GLY A 178 -6.53 5.62 27.03
CA GLY A 178 -6.62 7.07 27.18
C GLY A 178 -6.42 7.46 28.64
N PRO A 179 -7.48 7.41 29.47
CA PRO A 179 -7.35 7.28 30.92
C PRO A 179 -6.83 5.88 31.29
N PRO A 180 -6.12 5.72 32.43
CA PRO A 180 -5.65 4.43 32.90
C PRO A 180 -6.79 3.39 33.03
N GLY A 181 -6.56 2.19 32.48
CA GLY A 181 -7.47 1.05 32.59
C GLY A 181 -8.63 1.01 31.59
N VAL A 182 -8.72 1.96 30.64
CA VAL A 182 -9.74 1.95 29.58
C VAL A 182 -9.07 1.99 28.21
N LEU A 183 -8.95 0.81 27.57
CA LEU A 183 -8.53 0.69 26.18
C LEU A 183 -9.62 1.23 25.24
N ALA A 184 -9.21 2.06 24.30
CA ALA A 184 -10.07 2.55 23.24
C ALA A 184 -9.28 2.75 21.93
N GLY A 185 -10.03 2.86 20.84
CA GLY A 185 -9.49 3.30 19.57
C GLY A 185 -9.33 4.81 19.54
N HIS A 186 -8.28 5.27 18.85
CA HIS A 186 -7.96 6.68 18.66
C HIS A 186 -7.45 6.86 17.23
N ALA A 187 -8.28 7.50 16.40
CA ALA A 187 -7.97 7.83 15.02
C ALA A 187 -8.14 9.34 14.82
N GLY A 188 -7.30 9.97 14.02
CA GLY A 188 -7.46 11.41 13.81
C GLY A 188 -6.63 12.00 12.69
N VAL A 189 -7.05 13.18 12.25
CA VAL A 189 -6.36 13.94 11.21
C VAL A 189 -6.15 15.41 11.60
N LEU A 190 -5.04 15.95 11.15
CA LEU A 190 -4.75 17.37 11.11
C LEU A 190 -4.90 17.88 9.68
N ALA A 191 -5.52 19.03 9.51
CA ALA A 191 -5.53 19.77 8.26
C ALA A 191 -5.44 21.27 8.51
N SER A 192 -4.94 22.02 7.54
CA SER A 192 -4.98 23.49 7.60
C SER A 192 -6.43 23.98 7.81
N SER A 193 -6.63 24.97 8.69
CA SER A 193 -7.94 25.62 8.85
C SER A 193 -8.43 26.37 7.60
N LYS A 194 -7.59 26.43 6.54
CA LYS A 194 -7.91 26.99 5.22
C LYS A 194 -8.06 25.92 4.13
N ALA A 195 -7.84 24.64 4.45
CA ALA A 195 -8.01 23.56 3.49
C ALA A 195 -9.48 23.31 3.13
N SER A 196 -9.71 22.57 2.06
CA SER A 196 -11.01 22.09 1.60
C SER A 196 -10.79 20.80 0.80
N ALA A 197 -11.83 19.99 0.60
CA ALA A 197 -11.76 18.78 -0.23
C ALA A 197 -11.29 19.07 -1.67
N LYS A 198 -11.48 20.32 -2.15
CA LYS A 198 -10.99 20.76 -3.47
C LYS A 198 -9.51 21.12 -3.50
N THR A 199 -8.97 21.66 -2.41
CA THR A 199 -7.58 22.17 -2.35
C THR A 199 -6.60 21.10 -1.87
N MET A 200 -7.09 20.07 -1.18
CA MET A 200 -6.29 18.91 -0.76
C MET A 200 -5.68 18.17 -1.97
N ARG A 201 -4.49 17.59 -1.78
CA ARG A 201 -3.92 16.62 -2.73
C ARG A 201 -4.95 15.51 -2.98
N LYS A 202 -5.06 15.06 -4.23
CA LYS A 202 -6.17 14.19 -4.66
C LYS A 202 -6.29 12.90 -3.85
N TYR A 203 -5.17 12.28 -3.50
CA TYR A 203 -5.18 11.05 -2.70
C TYR A 203 -5.20 11.29 -1.19
N ALA A 204 -4.95 12.52 -0.71
CA ALA A 204 -4.83 12.82 0.71
C ALA A 204 -6.14 12.63 1.50
N ILE A 205 -7.29 12.60 0.82
CA ILE A 205 -8.59 12.34 1.45
C ILE A 205 -8.70 10.97 2.14
N GLN A 206 -7.72 10.09 1.94
CA GLN A 206 -7.67 8.74 2.53
C GLN A 206 -7.08 8.69 3.94
N VAL A 207 -6.45 9.77 4.43
CA VAL A 207 -5.67 9.71 5.69
C VAL A 207 -6.54 9.33 6.88
N MET A 208 -7.78 9.82 7.00
CA MET A 208 -8.65 9.41 8.11
C MET A 208 -8.92 7.89 8.16
N PRO A 209 -9.39 7.24 7.07
CA PRO A 209 -9.54 5.79 7.10
C PRO A 209 -8.21 5.02 7.19
N HIS A 210 -7.06 5.63 6.85
CA HIS A 210 -5.72 5.07 7.09
C HIS A 210 -5.40 5.02 8.58
N GLU A 211 -5.47 6.16 9.26
CA GLU A 211 -5.23 6.24 10.70
C GLU A 211 -6.20 5.38 11.50
N TYR A 212 -7.46 5.29 11.05
CA TYR A 212 -8.43 4.40 11.67
C TYR A 212 -8.13 2.92 11.41
N TRP A 213 -7.52 2.56 10.27
CA TRP A 213 -7.08 1.19 10.07
C TRP A 213 -5.96 0.78 11.03
N HIS A 214 -5.09 1.71 11.41
CA HIS A 214 -4.08 1.47 12.44
C HIS A 214 -4.68 1.12 13.81
N VAL A 215 -5.87 1.62 14.14
CA VAL A 215 -6.62 1.20 15.35
C VAL A 215 -6.98 -0.28 15.26
N VAL A 216 -7.47 -0.74 14.11
CA VAL A 216 -7.80 -2.15 13.88
C VAL A 216 -6.56 -3.02 13.98
N GLN A 217 -5.44 -2.58 13.40
CA GLN A 217 -4.16 -3.26 13.51
C GLN A 217 -3.68 -3.38 14.96
N ASP A 218 -3.74 -2.29 15.72
CA ASP A 218 -3.34 -2.27 17.12
C ASP A 218 -4.25 -3.15 17.98
N TYR A 219 -5.54 -3.27 17.65
CA TYR A 219 -6.47 -4.15 18.37
C TYR A 219 -6.00 -5.62 18.43
N PHE A 220 -5.45 -6.14 17.33
CA PHE A 220 -4.94 -7.52 17.29
C PHE A 220 -3.52 -7.65 17.83
N PHE A 221 -2.72 -6.60 17.72
CA PHE A 221 -1.31 -6.61 18.07
C PHE A 221 -1.04 -6.26 19.54
N LYS A 222 -1.64 -5.19 20.05
CA LYS A 222 -1.31 -4.60 21.37
C LYS A 222 -1.55 -5.54 22.55
N PRO A 223 -2.65 -6.32 22.63
CA PRO A 223 -2.91 -7.14 23.80
C PRO A 223 -1.84 -8.19 24.10
N THR A 224 -1.07 -8.61 23.09
CA THR A 224 -0.05 -9.67 23.23
C THR A 224 1.38 -9.16 23.11
N PHE A 225 1.57 -7.91 22.67
CA PHE A 225 2.90 -7.37 22.39
C PHE A 225 3.80 -7.35 23.61
N GLU A 226 3.34 -6.78 24.73
CA GLU A 226 4.16 -6.62 25.93
C GLU A 226 4.57 -7.98 26.50
N ASP A 227 3.60 -8.90 26.65
CA ASP A 227 3.86 -10.24 27.15
C ASP A 227 4.90 -10.98 26.28
N LYS A 228 4.78 -10.90 24.95
CA LYS A 228 5.75 -11.52 24.05
C LYS A 228 7.10 -10.81 24.07
N PHE A 229 7.11 -9.48 24.12
CA PHE A 229 8.34 -8.72 24.23
C PHE A 229 9.07 -9.12 25.51
N GLN A 230 8.38 -9.24 26.65
CA GLN A 230 8.97 -9.67 27.91
C GLN A 230 9.36 -11.14 27.92
N ALA A 231 8.64 -12.02 27.23
CA ALA A 231 8.95 -13.45 27.14
C ALA A 231 10.10 -13.77 26.16
N ARG A 232 10.47 -12.84 25.26
CA ARG A 232 11.46 -13.09 24.20
C ARG A 232 12.78 -13.63 24.74
N ALA A 233 13.37 -14.58 24.02
CA ALA A 233 14.66 -15.17 24.39
C ALA A 233 15.82 -14.17 24.23
N ASP A 234 15.81 -13.40 23.15
CA ASP A 234 16.84 -12.40 22.86
C ASP A 234 16.54 -11.06 23.56
N LYS A 235 17.15 -10.87 24.73
CA LYS A 235 17.04 -9.64 25.52
C LYS A 235 17.80 -8.44 24.94
N SER A 236 18.60 -8.64 23.89
CA SER A 236 19.37 -7.56 23.23
C SER A 236 18.56 -6.77 22.22
N LEU A 237 17.49 -7.36 21.66
CA LEU A 237 16.52 -6.64 20.82
C LEU A 237 15.78 -5.60 21.65
N ASP A 238 15.84 -4.33 21.23
CA ASP A 238 15.00 -3.29 21.79
C ASP A 238 13.54 -3.41 21.32
N GLY A 239 12.66 -2.60 21.90
CA GLY A 239 11.22 -2.65 21.58
C GLY A 239 10.89 -2.25 20.14
N LEU A 240 11.70 -1.37 19.54
CA LEU A 240 11.49 -0.87 18.17
C LEU A 240 11.86 -1.93 17.13
N ASP A 241 12.95 -2.63 17.41
CA ASP A 241 13.47 -3.73 16.62
C ASP A 241 12.53 -4.92 16.68
N PHE A 242 12.05 -5.25 17.88
CA PHE A 242 11.06 -6.28 18.09
C PHE A 242 9.73 -5.95 17.38
N TYR A 243 9.29 -4.69 17.44
CA TYR A 243 8.14 -4.21 16.68
C TYR A 243 8.33 -4.40 15.17
N THR A 244 9.49 -3.97 14.63
CA THR A 244 9.78 -4.06 13.19
C THR A 244 9.81 -5.52 12.70
N LEU A 245 10.31 -6.45 13.52
CA LEU A 245 10.40 -7.87 13.21
C LEU A 245 9.03 -8.55 13.03
N HIS A 246 8.04 -8.14 13.82
CA HIS A 246 6.68 -8.71 13.81
C HIS A 246 5.72 -7.91 12.93
N PHE A 247 5.97 -6.60 12.81
CA PHE A 247 5.09 -5.66 12.15
C PHE A 247 5.86 -4.77 11.17
N PRO A 248 6.32 -5.33 10.03
CA PRO A 248 7.12 -4.58 9.08
C PRO A 248 6.32 -3.42 8.48
N THR A 249 7.00 -2.33 8.12
CA THR A 249 6.35 -1.13 7.58
C THR A 249 5.55 -1.40 6.31
N THR A 250 5.94 -2.42 5.53
CA THR A 250 5.15 -2.88 4.38
C THR A 250 3.75 -3.30 4.78
N PHE A 251 3.59 -4.03 5.89
CA PHE A 251 2.29 -4.42 6.43
C PHE A 251 1.62 -3.28 7.18
N ARG A 252 2.34 -2.59 8.07
CA ARG A 252 1.80 -1.50 8.89
C ARG A 252 1.23 -0.38 8.01
N GLU A 253 2.07 0.29 7.24
CA GLU A 253 1.70 1.45 6.42
C GLU A 253 1.12 1.04 5.08
N GLY A 254 1.74 0.07 4.42
CA GLY A 254 1.31 -0.34 3.09
C GLY A 254 -0.10 -0.90 3.10
N SER A 255 -0.42 -1.83 4.01
CA SER A 255 -1.77 -2.40 4.06
C SER A 255 -2.82 -1.40 4.55
N ALA A 256 -2.45 -0.46 5.44
CA ALA A 256 -3.30 0.66 5.80
C ALA A 256 -3.69 1.49 4.56
N ASN A 257 -2.71 1.84 3.71
CA ASN A 257 -2.97 2.51 2.44
C ASN A 257 -3.87 1.70 1.49
N THR A 258 -3.76 0.37 1.45
CA THR A 258 -4.64 -0.48 0.63
C THR A 258 -6.09 -0.35 1.06
N ILE A 259 -6.35 -0.51 2.36
CA ILE A 259 -7.72 -0.51 2.91
C ILE A 259 -8.31 0.89 2.83
N SER A 260 -7.55 1.90 3.23
CA SER A 260 -8.01 3.29 3.28
C SER A 260 -8.34 3.86 1.90
N PHE A 261 -7.61 3.51 0.84
CA PHE A 261 -7.96 3.93 -0.53
C PHE A 261 -9.30 3.36 -0.95
N ALA A 262 -9.61 2.11 -0.56
CA ALA A 262 -10.90 1.50 -0.83
C ALA A 262 -12.03 2.12 0.03
N MET A 263 -11.76 2.50 1.28
CA MET A 263 -12.74 3.19 2.13
C MET A 263 -13.00 4.64 1.72
N ALA A 264 -11.98 5.32 1.19
CA ALA A 264 -12.07 6.71 0.75
C ALA A 264 -12.74 6.87 -0.63
N ALA A 265 -12.69 5.84 -1.48
CA ALA A 265 -13.31 5.83 -2.79
C ALA A 265 -14.76 5.30 -2.74
N ASN A 266 -15.69 6.05 -3.34
CA ASN A 266 -17.08 5.64 -3.49
C ASN A 266 -17.31 4.84 -4.78
N THR A 267 -16.42 5.00 -5.76
CA THR A 267 -16.52 4.31 -7.05
C THR A 267 -15.20 3.65 -7.45
N LYS A 268 -15.32 2.64 -8.32
CA LYS A 268 -14.16 1.99 -8.96
C LYS A 268 -13.24 3.00 -9.65
N LYS A 269 -13.83 4.02 -10.30
CA LYS A 269 -13.07 5.08 -10.99
C LYS A 269 -12.26 5.91 -10.00
N GLU A 270 -12.89 6.36 -8.92
CA GLU A 270 -12.20 7.11 -7.85
C GLU A 270 -11.04 6.29 -7.26
N TYR A 271 -11.26 5.01 -6.97
CA TYR A 271 -10.22 4.12 -6.46
C TYR A 271 -9.00 4.04 -7.39
N LEU A 272 -9.21 3.86 -8.70
CA LEU A 272 -8.14 3.86 -9.68
C LEU A 272 -7.45 5.23 -9.78
N GLU A 273 -8.21 6.33 -9.70
CA GLU A 273 -7.66 7.68 -9.74
C GLU A 273 -6.79 7.99 -8.52
N LEU A 274 -7.19 7.60 -7.30
CA LEU A 274 -6.40 7.76 -6.08
C LEU A 274 -5.01 7.12 -6.24
N TYR A 275 -4.96 5.86 -6.68
CA TYR A 275 -3.70 5.18 -6.95
C TYR A 275 -2.89 5.84 -8.06
N ARG A 276 -3.54 6.28 -9.14
CA ARG A 276 -2.85 6.95 -10.24
C ARG A 276 -2.17 8.23 -9.75
N TYR A 277 -2.88 9.08 -9.01
CA TYR A 277 -2.32 10.32 -8.45
C TYR A 277 -1.19 10.02 -7.46
N PHE A 278 -1.41 9.09 -6.54
CA PHE A 278 -0.43 8.70 -5.53
C PHE A 278 0.87 8.19 -6.16
N ILE A 279 0.79 7.23 -7.09
CA ILE A 279 1.97 6.67 -7.76
C ILE A 279 2.66 7.71 -8.67
N THR A 280 1.89 8.58 -9.33
CA THR A 280 2.47 9.65 -10.17
C THR A 280 3.26 10.64 -9.34
N GLU A 281 2.72 11.07 -8.20
CA GLU A 281 3.39 12.01 -7.30
C GLU A 281 4.65 11.37 -6.70
N LEU A 282 4.58 10.12 -6.22
CA LEU A 282 5.75 9.41 -5.69
C LEU A 282 6.89 9.24 -6.71
N LYS A 283 6.57 9.02 -8.00
CA LYS A 283 7.59 8.95 -9.06
C LYS A 283 8.35 10.27 -9.23
N SER A 284 7.78 11.39 -8.79
CA SER A 284 8.42 12.71 -8.85
C SER A 284 9.29 13.02 -7.64
N TYR A 285 9.22 12.22 -6.57
CA TYR A 285 9.98 12.45 -5.35
C TYR A 285 11.45 12.07 -5.55
N SER A 286 12.31 13.08 -5.73
CA SER A 286 13.75 12.89 -5.96
C SER A 286 14.50 12.26 -4.79
N HIS A 287 13.95 12.33 -3.57
CA HIS A 287 14.53 11.73 -2.37
C HIS A 287 14.28 10.21 -2.26
N LEU A 288 13.26 9.68 -2.96
CA LEU A 288 12.96 8.24 -3.00
C LEU A 288 13.72 7.54 -4.12
N LYS A 289 15.01 7.34 -3.89
CA LYS A 289 15.95 6.72 -4.85
C LYS A 289 15.62 5.25 -5.14
N LEU A 290 14.86 4.58 -4.28
CA LEU A 290 14.40 3.21 -4.52
C LEU A 290 13.44 3.13 -5.72
N ILE A 291 12.53 4.11 -5.90
CA ILE A 291 11.45 4.04 -6.89
C ILE A 291 11.97 3.91 -8.34
N PRO A 292 12.98 4.69 -8.79
CA PRO A 292 13.57 4.53 -10.12
C PRO A 292 14.19 3.15 -10.40
N THR A 293 14.51 2.35 -9.36
CA THR A 293 15.14 1.02 -9.52
C THR A 293 14.15 -0.10 -9.87
N LEU A 294 12.84 0.18 -9.82
CA LEU A 294 11.76 -0.79 -10.02
C LEU A 294 11.52 -1.08 -11.51
N THR A 295 12.53 -1.61 -12.18
CA THR A 295 12.57 -1.88 -13.62
C THR A 295 12.30 -3.33 -14.00
N SER A 296 12.28 -4.25 -13.03
CA SER A 296 12.04 -5.68 -13.22
C SER A 296 11.34 -6.29 -12.02
N THR A 297 10.78 -7.49 -12.15
CA THR A 297 10.18 -8.19 -11.00
C THR A 297 11.24 -8.53 -9.95
N GLN A 298 12.46 -8.86 -10.37
CA GLN A 298 13.57 -9.12 -9.46
C GLN A 298 13.99 -7.88 -8.66
N SER A 299 13.95 -6.68 -9.27
CA SER A 299 14.26 -5.46 -8.53
C SER A 299 13.14 -5.06 -7.57
N VAL A 300 11.88 -5.36 -7.90
CA VAL A 300 10.75 -5.24 -6.96
C VAL A 300 10.88 -6.20 -5.77
N GLU A 301 11.21 -7.47 -6.01
CA GLU A 301 11.43 -8.45 -4.94
C GLU A 301 12.53 -7.97 -3.97
N LYS A 302 13.65 -7.50 -4.51
CA LYS A 302 14.75 -6.92 -3.70
C LYS A 302 14.32 -5.67 -2.96
N ALA A 303 13.52 -4.81 -3.60
CA ALA A 303 13.02 -3.59 -2.98
C ALA A 303 12.11 -3.91 -1.79
N LEU A 304 11.14 -4.82 -1.95
CA LEU A 304 10.27 -5.29 -0.86
C LEU A 304 11.08 -5.85 0.30
N LYS A 305 12.06 -6.72 0.02
CA LYS A 305 12.92 -7.28 1.08
C LYS A 305 13.73 -6.21 1.81
N LYS A 306 14.20 -5.19 1.09
CA LYS A 306 14.98 -4.09 1.66
C LYS A 306 14.17 -3.20 2.60
N ILE A 307 12.88 -3.02 2.32
CA ILE A 307 12.00 -2.11 3.10
C ILE A 307 11.27 -2.81 4.25
N GLU A 308 11.40 -4.13 4.41
CA GLU A 308 10.90 -4.84 5.61
C GLU A 308 11.55 -4.30 6.88
N ASP A 309 12.87 -4.05 6.83
CA ASP A 309 13.66 -3.64 7.96
C ASP A 309 14.01 -2.15 7.88
N ARG A 310 13.15 -1.34 8.49
CA ARG A 310 13.32 0.13 8.51
C ARG A 310 14.57 0.62 9.24
N ARG A 311 15.21 -0.22 10.06
CA ARG A 311 16.43 0.12 10.80
C ARG A 311 17.62 0.24 9.87
N THR A 312 17.61 -0.56 8.80
CA THR A 312 18.75 -0.70 7.88
C THR A 312 18.61 0.13 6.61
N PHE A 313 17.44 0.74 6.39
CA PHE A 313 17.17 1.49 5.18
C PHE A 313 16.26 2.70 5.42
N SER A 314 16.83 3.90 5.30
CA SER A 314 16.16 5.16 5.61
C SER A 314 14.92 5.46 4.77
N GLU A 315 14.83 4.95 3.54
CA GLU A 315 13.63 5.15 2.69
C GLU A 315 12.54 4.10 2.96
N ALA A 316 12.74 3.16 3.90
CA ALA A 316 11.82 2.04 4.12
C ALA A 316 10.40 2.50 4.47
N HIS A 317 10.26 3.51 5.34
CA HIS A 317 8.95 4.03 5.74
C HIS A 317 8.19 4.59 4.54
N GLU A 318 8.76 5.59 3.85
CA GLU A 318 8.13 6.23 2.70
C GLU A 318 7.88 5.27 1.52
N ALA A 319 8.82 4.38 1.23
CA ALA A 319 8.66 3.39 0.16
C ALA A 319 7.65 2.28 0.50
N SER A 320 7.36 2.05 1.79
CA SER A 320 6.38 1.05 2.23
C SER A 320 4.95 1.43 1.86
N TYR A 321 4.61 2.72 1.86
CA TYR A 321 3.26 3.16 1.47
C TYR A 321 2.87 2.69 0.07
N PRO A 322 3.62 2.96 -1.03
CA PRO A 322 3.26 2.44 -2.34
C PRO A 322 3.51 0.94 -2.52
N LEU A 323 4.67 0.44 -2.09
CA LEU A 323 5.05 -0.95 -2.39
C LEU A 323 4.27 -1.94 -1.55
N GLY A 324 4.10 -1.66 -0.26
CA GLY A 324 3.24 -2.43 0.62
C GLY A 324 1.77 -2.31 0.21
N SER A 325 1.29 -1.13 -0.21
CA SER A 325 -0.11 -1.00 -0.64
C SER A 325 -0.43 -1.85 -1.86
N LEU A 326 0.45 -1.86 -2.86
CA LEU A 326 0.30 -2.72 -4.03
C LEU A 326 0.49 -4.21 -3.69
N LEU A 327 1.35 -4.54 -2.74
CA LEU A 327 1.53 -5.90 -2.24
C LEU A 327 0.22 -6.45 -1.62
N TYR A 328 -0.37 -5.75 -0.66
CA TYR A 328 -1.57 -6.24 0.02
C TYR A 328 -2.83 -6.09 -0.84
N GLU A 329 -2.85 -5.16 -1.79
CA GLU A 329 -3.87 -5.13 -2.85
C GLU A 329 -3.83 -6.43 -3.67
N TRP A 330 -2.63 -6.87 -4.08
CA TRP A 330 -2.48 -8.15 -4.78
C TRP A 330 -2.90 -9.35 -3.91
N VAL A 331 -2.53 -9.37 -2.62
CA VAL A 331 -2.95 -10.43 -1.69
C VAL A 331 -4.47 -10.53 -1.62
N ILE A 332 -5.16 -9.41 -1.42
CA ILE A 332 -6.64 -9.38 -1.33
C ILE A 332 -7.26 -9.77 -2.68
N ALA A 333 -6.69 -9.32 -3.79
CA ALA A 333 -7.17 -9.72 -5.10
C ALA A 333 -7.03 -11.23 -5.32
N GLU A 334 -5.89 -11.84 -5.03
CA GLU A 334 -5.66 -13.25 -5.33
C GLU A 334 -6.31 -14.21 -4.33
N TYR A 335 -6.25 -13.89 -3.04
CA TYR A 335 -6.65 -14.78 -1.94
C TYR A 335 -7.93 -14.33 -1.22
N GLY A 336 -8.47 -13.17 -1.54
CA GLY A 336 -9.67 -12.61 -0.92
C GLY A 336 -9.39 -11.88 0.39
N PHE A 337 -10.35 -11.07 0.84
CA PHE A 337 -10.22 -10.30 2.08
C PHE A 337 -10.09 -11.19 3.32
N ALA A 338 -10.73 -12.36 3.32
CA ALA A 338 -10.63 -13.33 4.41
C ALA A 338 -9.19 -13.85 4.64
N ALA A 339 -8.41 -14.04 3.57
CA ALA A 339 -7.01 -14.44 3.71
C ALA A 339 -6.14 -13.29 4.25
N TYR A 340 -6.37 -12.06 3.79
CA TYR A 340 -5.72 -10.88 4.35
C TYR A 340 -6.07 -10.68 5.83
N LYS A 341 -7.34 -10.86 6.21
CA LYS A 341 -7.80 -10.81 7.60
C LYS A 341 -7.04 -11.79 8.50
N LYS A 342 -6.69 -12.99 8.03
CA LYS A 342 -5.86 -13.91 8.80
C LYS A 342 -4.47 -13.35 9.14
N ILE A 343 -3.84 -12.60 8.22
CA ILE A 343 -2.53 -11.96 8.48
C ILE A 343 -2.65 -10.96 9.62
N LEU A 344 -3.77 -10.24 9.68
CA LEU A 344 -4.08 -9.30 10.75
C LEU A 344 -4.36 -10.02 12.09
N GLU A 345 -5.22 -11.03 12.09
CA GLU A 345 -5.60 -11.79 13.30
C GLU A 345 -4.44 -12.60 13.87
N ASN A 346 -3.57 -13.12 13.01
CA ASN A 346 -2.37 -13.85 13.39
C ASN A 346 -1.20 -12.92 13.70
N GLN A 347 -1.41 -11.60 13.84
CA GLN A 347 -0.33 -10.77 14.31
C GLN A 347 0.20 -11.25 15.65
N MET A 348 1.53 -11.15 15.81
CA MET A 348 2.25 -11.73 16.93
C MET A 348 2.20 -13.27 17.03
N THR A 349 1.65 -14.00 16.04
CA THR A 349 1.80 -15.47 15.96
C THR A 349 3.18 -15.84 15.44
N GLY A 350 3.81 -16.83 16.07
CA GLY A 350 5.21 -17.20 15.80
C GLY A 350 6.21 -16.20 16.40
N GLU A 351 7.43 -16.21 15.87
CA GLU A 351 8.57 -15.39 16.33
C GLU A 351 8.89 -14.23 15.37
N THR A 352 8.31 -14.25 14.17
CA THR A 352 8.59 -13.28 13.10
C THR A 352 7.37 -13.04 12.21
N PHE A 353 7.41 -11.97 11.42
CA PHE A 353 6.40 -11.76 10.38
C PHE A 353 6.38 -12.87 9.30
N GLU A 354 7.51 -13.55 9.08
CA GLU A 354 7.58 -14.73 8.20
C GLU A 354 6.64 -15.84 8.68
N ASP A 355 6.64 -16.11 9.99
CA ASP A 355 5.79 -17.14 10.59
C ASP A 355 4.30 -16.80 10.44
N ASN A 356 3.95 -15.52 10.60
CA ASN A 356 2.59 -15.05 10.35
C ASN A 356 2.17 -15.28 8.88
N ILE A 357 2.99 -14.88 7.91
CA ILE A 357 2.68 -15.09 6.49
C ILE A 357 2.55 -16.58 6.16
N GLN A 358 3.43 -17.42 6.72
CA GLN A 358 3.35 -18.87 6.57
C GLN A 358 2.05 -19.44 7.18
N ALA A 359 1.67 -19.01 8.38
CA ALA A 359 0.43 -19.46 9.05
C ALA A 359 -0.84 -18.98 8.32
N SER A 360 -0.81 -17.77 7.78
CA SER A 360 -1.98 -17.10 7.19
C SER A 360 -2.21 -17.48 5.73
N LEU A 361 -1.14 -17.62 4.94
CA LEU A 361 -1.19 -17.84 3.49
C LEU A 361 -0.58 -19.18 3.04
N GLY A 362 0.11 -19.90 3.93
CA GLY A 362 0.76 -21.16 3.58
C GLY A 362 1.97 -21.01 2.65
N MET A 363 2.62 -19.85 2.65
CA MET A 363 3.80 -19.56 1.82
C MET A 363 4.82 -18.71 2.59
N SER A 364 6.06 -18.69 2.12
CA SER A 364 7.09 -17.78 2.62
C SER A 364 6.85 -16.33 2.16
N VAL A 365 7.45 -15.36 2.87
CA VAL A 365 7.44 -13.94 2.46
C VAL A 365 8.15 -13.76 1.12
N ALA A 366 9.24 -14.51 0.89
CA ALA A 366 9.95 -14.49 -0.40
C ALA A 366 9.05 -14.93 -1.57
N GLU A 367 8.24 -15.98 -1.37
CA GLU A 367 7.26 -16.41 -2.38
C GLU A 367 6.14 -15.40 -2.57
N LEU A 368 5.63 -14.82 -1.48
CA LEU A 368 4.65 -13.74 -1.52
C LEU A 368 5.16 -12.57 -2.39
N TYR A 369 6.39 -12.10 -2.15
CA TYR A 369 6.99 -10.98 -2.89
C TYR A 369 7.18 -11.31 -4.36
N LYS A 370 7.69 -12.51 -4.66
CA LYS A 370 7.86 -12.99 -6.03
C LYS A 370 6.54 -13.05 -6.81
N LYS A 371 5.46 -13.44 -6.15
CA LYS A 371 4.13 -13.53 -6.78
C LYS A 371 3.47 -12.16 -6.96
N ALA A 372 3.68 -11.22 -6.03
CA ALA A 372 3.13 -9.87 -6.11
C ALA A 372 3.94 -8.92 -7.02
N ALA A 373 5.23 -9.18 -7.23
CA ALA A 373 6.14 -8.32 -7.99
C ALA A 373 5.64 -7.91 -9.39
N PRO A 374 5.01 -8.80 -10.20
CA PRO A 374 4.34 -8.42 -11.45
C PRO A 374 3.37 -7.25 -11.35
N HIS A 375 2.51 -7.27 -10.32
CA HIS A 375 1.47 -6.26 -10.10
C HIS A 375 2.08 -4.93 -9.67
N ILE A 376 3.03 -4.98 -8.74
CA ILE A 376 3.75 -3.80 -8.26
C ILE A 376 4.56 -3.16 -9.40
N LEU A 377 5.30 -3.96 -10.18
CA LEU A 377 6.09 -3.49 -11.32
C LEU A 377 5.21 -2.74 -12.35
N ALA A 378 3.97 -3.20 -12.56
CA ALA A 378 3.05 -2.57 -13.52
C ALA A 378 2.74 -1.11 -13.16
N ALA A 379 2.65 -0.76 -11.87
CA ALA A 379 2.44 0.62 -11.43
C ALA A 379 3.58 1.57 -11.85
N PHE A 380 4.81 1.03 -11.91
CA PHE A 380 6.02 1.79 -12.24
C PHE A 380 6.47 1.67 -13.69
N SER A 381 5.87 0.73 -14.44
CA SER A 381 6.25 0.44 -15.83
C SER A 381 5.66 1.39 -16.88
N GLY A 382 4.64 2.19 -16.54
CA GLY A 382 4.05 3.20 -17.43
C GLY A 382 4.68 4.58 -17.25
N ARG A 383 5.00 5.23 -18.37
CA ARG A 383 5.18 6.70 -18.45
C ARG A 383 3.82 7.37 -18.46
#